data_AF-A0A3S0S694-F1
#
_entry.id   AF-A0A3S0S694-F1
#
_cell.length_a   1.000
_cell.length_b   1.000
_cell.length_c   1.000
_cell.angle_alpha   90.00
_cell.angle_beta   90.00
_cell.angle_gamma   90.00
#
_symmetry.space_group_name_H-M   'P 1'
#
loop_
_entity.id
_entity.type
_entity.pdbx_description
1 polymer ?
#
loop_
_entity_poly.entity_id
_entity_poly.type
_entity_poly.pdbx_seq_one_letter_code
_entity_poly.pdbx_strand_id
1 'polypeptide(L)' 'MARTQEEIIKDLRDVECRLSPENLHCDGEITRAQANKKRIKLEKQQRALLKELGREPTYKELWGR' A
#
# COMPACT_ATOMS: atom_id res chain seq x y z
N MET A 1 -3.06 -19.36 -10.57
CA MET A 1 -4.34 -18.64 -10.76
C MET A 1 -4.01 -17.16 -10.82
N ALA A 2 -4.52 -16.42 -11.80
CA ALA A 2 -4.34 -14.97 -11.83
C ALA A 2 -5.13 -14.35 -10.67
N ARG A 3 -4.54 -13.43 -9.90
CA ARG A 3 -5.26 -12.68 -8.85
C ARG A 3 -6.41 -11.91 -9.49
N THR A 4 -7.55 -11.84 -8.81
CA THR A 4 -8.66 -11.01 -9.28
C THR A 4 -8.37 -9.54 -9.02
N GLN A 5 -9.04 -8.64 -9.76
CA GLN A 5 -8.90 -7.20 -9.53
C GLN A 5 -9.26 -6.80 -8.09
N GLU A 6 -10.27 -7.46 -7.50
CA GLU A 6 -10.69 -7.25 -6.12
C GLU A 6 -9.59 -7.57 -5.11
N GLU A 7 -8.84 -8.66 -5.33
CA GLU A 7 -7.71 -9.00 -4.47
C GLU A 7 -6.59 -7.94 -4.56
N ILE A 8 -6.28 -7.49 -5.77
CA ILE A 8 -5.26 -6.46 -5.99
C ILE A 8 -5.67 -5.13 -5.33
N ILE A 9 -6.95 -4.75 -5.44
CA ILE A 9 -7.50 -3.55 -4.79
C ILE A 9 -7.44 -3.69 -3.26
N LYS A 10 -7.76 -4.87 -2.73
CA LYS A 10 -7.67 -5.14 -1.29
C LYS A 10 -6.23 -5.03 -0.77
N ASP A 11 -5.26 -5.59 -1.50
CA ASP A 11 -3.83 -5.47 -1.17
C ASP A 11 -3.35 -4.02 -1.26
N LEU A 12 -3.78 -3.26 -2.28
CA LEU A 12 -3.47 -1.83 -2.39
C LEU A 12 -3.99 -1.03 -1.20
N ARG A 13 -5.20 -1.34 -0.73
CA ARG A 13 -5.78 -0.73 0.47
C ARG A 13 -4.97 -1.06 1.73
N ASP A 14 -4.50 -2.29 1.88
CA ASP A 14 -3.62 -2.69 2.99
C ASP A 14 -2.30 -1.91 2.97
N VAL A 15 -1.70 -1.77 1.77
CA VAL A 15 -0.46 -1.00 1.59
C VAL A 15 -0.67 0.47 1.93
N GLU A 16 -1.77 1.10 1.50
CA GLU A 16 -2.13 2.47 1.88
C GLU A 16 -2.31 2.63 3.40
N CYS A 17 -3.04 1.72 4.04
CA CYS A 17 -3.18 1.70 5.51
C CYS A 17 -1.82 1.67 6.20
N ARG A 18 -0.87 0.87 5.69
CA ARG A 18 0.47 0.71 6.27
C ARG A 18 1.42 1.85 5.95
N LEU A 19 1.15 2.60 4.88
CA LEU A 19 1.85 3.83 4.53
C LEU A 19 1.40 5.03 5.38
N SER A 20 0.25 4.94 6.04
CA SER A 20 -0.21 5.96 7.00
C SER A 20 0.89 6.26 8.04
N PRO A 21 1.16 7.54 8.38
CA PRO A 21 2.24 7.93 9.26
C PRO A 21 2.26 7.18 10.61
N GLU A 22 1.10 6.92 11.21
CA GLU A 22 0.95 6.15 12.46
C GLU A 22 1.52 4.73 12.31
N ASN A 23 1.11 4.02 11.27
CA ASN A 23 1.58 2.65 10.97
C ASN A 23 3.00 2.63 10.43
N LEU A 24 3.42 3.68 9.71
CA LEU A 24 4.74 3.77 9.13
C LEU A 24 5.80 3.97 10.20
N HIS A 25 5.50 4.82 11.19
CA HIS A 25 6.37 5.11 12.32
C HIS A 25 6.15 4.18 13.51
N CYS A 26 5.19 3.24 13.44
CA CYS A 26 4.79 2.37 14.56
C CYS A 26 4.65 3.19 15.85
N ASP A 27 3.79 4.21 15.85
CA ASP A 27 3.61 5.11 17.00
C ASP A 27 4.91 5.78 17.53
N GLY A 28 5.92 5.92 16.66
CA GLY A 28 7.22 6.49 17.02
C GLY A 28 8.22 5.48 17.63
N GLU A 29 7.86 4.21 17.71
CA GLU A 29 8.71 3.14 18.24
C GLU A 29 9.93 2.87 17.34
N ILE A 30 9.88 3.25 16.06
CA ILE A 30 10.98 3.05 15.12
C ILE A 30 11.64 4.35 14.66
N THR A 31 12.94 4.26 14.40
CA THR A 31 13.73 5.38 13.89
C THR A 31 13.27 5.82 12.50
N ARG A 32 13.53 7.09 12.15
CA ARG A 32 13.26 7.62 10.79
C ARG A 32 13.87 6.76 9.69
N ALA A 33 15.05 6.19 9.91
CA ALA A 33 15.71 5.30 8.95
C ALA A 33 14.93 3.98 8.74
N GLN A 34 14.40 3.40 9.82
CA GLN A 34 13.56 2.19 9.74
C GLN A 34 12.21 2.49 9.09
N ALA A 35 11.55 3.59 9.46
CA ALA A 35 10.33 4.06 8.82
C ALA A 35 10.55 4.29 7.32
N ASN A 36 11.67 4.91 6.93
CA ASN A 36 12.00 5.12 5.52
C ASN A 36 12.24 3.80 4.76
N LYS A 37 12.93 2.82 5.37
CA LYS A 37 13.06 1.47 4.77
C LYS A 37 11.69 0.80 4.58
N LYS A 38 10.79 0.94 5.56
CA LYS A 38 9.42 0.41 5.50
C LYS A 38 8.62 1.08 4.38
N ARG A 39 8.74 2.41 4.27
CA ARG A 39 8.13 3.21 3.21
C ARG A 39 8.56 2.74 1.83
N ILE A 40 9.87 2.65 1.58
CA ILE A 40 10.43 2.22 0.29
C ILE A 40 9.92 0.82 -0.09
N LYS A 41 9.82 -0.10 0.90
CA LYS A 41 9.29 -1.44 0.68
C LYS A 41 7.80 -1.41 0.28
N LEU A 42 6.99 -0.64 1.00
CA LEU A 42 5.56 -0.49 0.74
C LEU A 42 5.30 0.22 -0.60
N GLU A 43 6.03 1.28 -0.93
CA GLU A 43 5.96 1.96 -2.23
C GLU A 43 6.31 1.01 -3.39
N LYS A 44 7.31 0.15 -3.20
CA LYS A 44 7.66 -0.88 -4.20
C LYS A 44 6.52 -1.90 -4.37
N GLN A 45 5.87 -2.31 -3.29
CA GLN A 45 4.69 -3.18 -3.34
C GLN A 45 3.52 -2.48 -4.04
N GLN A 46 3.25 -1.23 -3.70
CA GLN A 46 2.21 -0.42 -4.34
C GLN A 46 2.42 -0.35 -5.86
N ARG A 47 3.64 -0.02 -6.31
CA ARG A 47 3.96 0.02 -7.75
C ARG A 47 3.81 -1.35 -8.43
N ALA A 48 4.16 -2.44 -7.77
CA ALA A 48 3.98 -3.78 -8.32
C ALA A 48 2.50 -4.10 -8.49
N LEU A 49 1.68 -3.81 -7.49
CA LEU A 49 0.22 -4.00 -7.52
C LEU A 49 -0.44 -3.13 -8.58
N LEU A 50 -0.01 -1.87 -8.74
CA LEU A 50 -0.48 -0.98 -9.81
C LEU A 50 -0.14 -1.53 -11.21
N LYS A 51 1.06 -2.10 -11.36
CA LYS A 51 1.48 -2.76 -12.61
C LYS A 51 0.70 -4.04 -12.89
N GLU A 52 0.40 -4.83 -11.86
CA GLU A 52 -0.47 -6.02 -11.95
C GLU A 52 -1.90 -5.63 -12.31
N LEU A 53 -2.44 -4.55 -11.74
CA LEU A 53 -3.77 -4.04 -12.03
C LEU A 53 -3.88 -3.44 -13.44
N GLY A 54 -2.76 -2.96 -13.98
CA GLY A 54 -2.68 -2.31 -15.30
C GLY A 54 -3.31 -0.91 -15.36
N ARG A 55 -3.77 -0.37 -14.23
CA ARG A 55 -4.36 0.96 -14.08
C ARG A 55 -4.17 1.46 -12.64
N GLU A 56 -4.25 2.77 -12.46
CA GLU A 56 -4.37 3.36 -11.13
C GLU A 56 -5.83 3.26 -10.66
N PRO A 57 -6.11 2.56 -9.54
CA PRO A 57 -7.47 2.49 -9.03
C PRO A 57 -7.87 3.84 -8.46
N THR A 58 -9.12 4.20 -8.69
CA THR A 58 -9.66 5.43 -8.11
C THR A 58 -9.87 5.30 -6.61
N TYR A 59 -9.87 6.43 -5.89
CA TYR A 59 -10.19 6.46 -4.46
C TYR A 59 -11.52 5.74 -4.13
N LYS A 60 -12.50 5.87 -5.02
CA LYS A 60 -13.80 5.19 -4.92
C LYS A 60 -13.70 3.67 -5.04
N GLU A 61 -12.78 3.15 -5.86
CA GLU A 61 -12.52 1.71 -5.95
C GLU A 61 -11.78 1.17 -4.73
N LEU A 62 -10.85 1.94 -4.16
CA LEU A 62 -10.09 1.56 -2.97
C LEU A 62 -10.93 1.60 -1.68
N TRP A 63 -11.73 2.64 -1.50
CA TRP A 63 -12.41 2.94 -0.25
C TRP A 63 -13.94 2.81 -0.31
N GLY A 64 -14.51 2.62 -1.50
CA GLY A 64 -15.95 2.40 -1.69
C GLY A 64 -16.83 3.59 -1.33
N ARG A 65 -16.26 4.80 -1.23
CA ARG A 65 -16.96 6.02 -0.75
C ARG A 65 -17.52 6.87 -1.87
#